data_AF-A0A537MZQ1-F1
#
_entry.id   AF-A0A537MZQ1-F1
#
_cell.length_a   1.000
_cell.length_b   1.000
_cell.length_c   1.000
_cell.angle_alpha   90.00
_cell.angle_beta   90.00
_cell.angle_gamma   90.00
#
_symmetry.space_group_name_H-M   'P 1'
#
loop_
_entity.id
_entity.type
_entity.pdbx_description
1 polymer ?
#
loop_
_entity_poly.entity_id
_entity_poly.type
_entity_poly.pdbx_seq_one_letter_code
_entity_poly.pdbx_strand_id
1 'polypeptide(L)'
;MSAGSASEEGRARSDRALRTLLPVLVLAGTVLVWHLVVRWQNIPPYVLPGPLLVFSTLVADWPVLSASLLVTLATTLEGFLLAAIGGIGLAIVFNQSRVIEYSLYPYAVILQVT
;
A
#
# COMPACT_ATOMS: atom_id res chain seq x y z
N MET A 1 22.52 2.31 43.83
CA MET A 1 22.22 2.62 42.42
C MET A 1 21.45 1.50 41.68
N SER A 2 20.58 0.70 42.34
CA SER A 2 19.91 -0.46 41.68
C SER A 2 18.37 -0.50 41.80
N ALA A 3 17.72 0.49 42.45
CA ALA A 3 16.27 0.46 42.68
C ALA A 3 15.44 1.25 41.64
N GLY A 4 16.08 2.05 40.77
CA GLY A 4 15.38 2.87 39.77
C GLY A 4 14.98 2.13 38.48
N SER A 5 15.75 1.11 38.08
CA SER A 5 15.57 0.43 36.79
C SER A 5 14.32 -0.46 36.72
N ALA A 6 13.93 -1.12 37.82
CA ALA A 6 12.80 -2.05 37.83
C ALA A 6 11.43 -1.36 37.64
N SER A 7 11.28 -0.13 38.15
CA SER A 7 10.06 0.68 38.00
C SER A 7 9.92 1.31 36.61
N GLU A 8 11.04 1.64 35.96
CA GLU A 8 11.05 2.19 34.59
C GLU A 8 10.72 1.11 33.55
N GLU A 9 11.21 -0.12 33.74
CA GLU A 9 10.91 -1.27 32.87
C GLU A 9 9.43 -1.66 32.89
N GLY A 10 8.77 -1.62 34.05
CA GLY A 10 7.34 -1.89 34.19
C GLY A 10 6.46 -0.85 33.48
N ARG A 11 6.84 0.43 33.57
CA ARG A 11 6.09 1.52 32.92
C ARG A 11 6.30 1.53 31.40
N ALA A 12 7.52 1.27 30.94
CA ALA A 12 7.82 1.13 29.52
C ALA A 12 7.12 -0.08 28.88
N ARG A 13 6.99 -1.20 29.60
CA ARG A 13 6.24 -2.39 29.13
C ARG A 13 4.74 -2.13 29.09
N SER A 14 4.20 -1.42 30.08
CA SER A 14 2.78 -1.01 30.10
C SER A 14 2.46 -0.02 28.98
N ASP A 15 3.33 0.95 28.69
CA ASP A 15 3.14 1.88 27.58
C ASP A 15 3.22 1.18 26.23
N ARG A 16 4.12 0.20 26.06
CA ARG A 16 4.15 -0.64 24.85
C ARG A 16 2.90 -1.51 24.72
N ALA A 17 2.47 -2.14 25.82
CA ALA A 17 1.28 -2.97 25.83
C ALA A 17 0.04 -2.15 25.52
N LEU A 18 -0.11 -0.95 26.11
CA LEU A 18 -1.19 -0.02 25.81
C LEU A 18 -1.13 0.47 24.35
N ARG A 19 0.06 0.78 23.83
CA ARG A 19 0.25 1.25 22.45
C ARG A 19 -0.05 0.16 21.40
N THR A 20 0.00 -1.12 21.77
CA THR A 20 -0.38 -2.25 20.90
C THR A 20 -1.82 -2.72 21.15
N LEU A 21 -2.27 -2.77 22.41
CA LEU A 21 -3.62 -3.20 22.77
C LEU A 21 -4.68 -2.20 22.33
N LEU A 22 -4.41 -0.89 22.41
CA LEU A 22 -5.38 0.14 22.06
C LEU A 22 -5.76 0.07 20.56
N PRO A 23 -4.82 0.01 19.58
CA PRO A 23 -5.18 -0.20 18.18
C PRO A 23 -5.92 -1.51 17.91
N VAL A 24 -5.53 -2.60 18.58
CA VAL A 24 -6.18 -3.92 18.42
C VAL A 24 -7.61 -3.89 18.94
N LEU A 25 -7.86 -3.26 20.09
CA LEU A 25 -9.21 -3.07 20.63
C LEU A 25 -10.07 -2.20 19.72
N VAL A 26 -9.52 -1.12 19.17
CA VAL A 26 -10.23 -0.27 18.20
C VAL A 26 -10.57 -1.07 16.96
N LEU A 27 -9.61 -1.81 16.38
CA LEU A 27 -9.83 -2.67 15.22
C LEU A 27 -10.92 -3.72 15.49
N ALA A 28 -10.83 -4.43 16.61
CA ALA A 28 -11.83 -5.41 17.02
C ALA A 28 -13.22 -4.78 17.21
N GLY A 29 -13.27 -3.59 17.83
CA GLY A 29 -14.50 -2.81 17.98
C GLY A 29 -15.09 -2.40 16.63
N THR A 30 -14.26 -1.93 15.69
CA THR A 30 -14.70 -1.58 14.33
C THR A 30 -15.26 -2.78 13.59
N VAL A 31 -14.60 -3.95 13.66
CA VAL A 31 -15.08 -5.19 13.04
C VAL A 31 -16.40 -5.65 13.67
N LEU A 32 -16.55 -5.52 14.99
CA LEU A 32 -17.80 -5.84 15.69
C LEU A 32 -18.94 -4.91 15.28
N VAL A 33 -18.70 -3.58 15.26
CA VAL A 33 -19.68 -2.60 14.79
C VAL A 33 -20.08 -2.89 13.35
N TRP A 34 -19.11 -3.17 12.47
CA TRP A 34 -19.38 -3.56 11.09
C TRP A 34 -20.26 -4.82 11.00
N HIS A 35 -19.95 -5.86 11.77
CA HIS A 35 -20.78 -7.07 11.84
C HIS A 35 -22.21 -6.76 12.31
N LEU A 36 -22.37 -5.90 13.32
CA LEU A 36 -23.66 -5.52 13.88
C LEU A 36 -24.50 -4.70 12.89
N VAL A 37 -23.88 -3.75 12.19
CA VAL A 37 -24.53 -2.92 11.16
C VAL A 37 -25.02 -3.78 9.99
N VAL A 38 -24.21 -4.72 9.50
CA VAL A 38 -24.61 -5.64 8.42
C VAL A 38 -25.81 -6.50 8.84
N ARG A 39 -25.80 -6.99 10.08
CA ARG A 39 -26.89 -7.82 10.64
C ARG A 39 -28.19 -7.02 10.85
N TRP A 40 -28.12 -5.81 11.41
CA TRP A 40 -29.30 -5.00 11.68
C TRP A 40 -29.96 -4.45 10.42
N GLN A 41 -29.17 -4.07 9.42
CA GLN A 41 -29.69 -3.42 8.22
C GLN A 41 -30.19 -4.43 7.16
N ASN A 42 -30.12 -5.75 7.43
CA ASN A 42 -30.50 -6.82 6.47
C ASN A 42 -29.99 -6.54 5.05
N ILE A 43 -28.78 -5.99 4.94
CA ILE A 43 -28.22 -5.60 3.65
C ILE A 43 -27.99 -6.90 2.87
N PRO A 44 -28.53 -7.01 1.65
CA PRO A 44 -28.35 -8.20 0.86
C PRO A 44 -26.85 -8.52 0.72
N PRO A 45 -26.43 -9.77 0.93
CA PRO A 45 -25.02 -10.14 1.06
C PRO A 45 -24.16 -9.86 -0.19
N TYR A 46 -24.78 -9.53 -1.32
CA TYR A 46 -24.11 -9.09 -2.55
C TYR A 46 -23.66 -7.62 -2.53
N VAL A 47 -24.22 -6.78 -1.64
CA VAL A 47 -23.81 -5.36 -1.50
C VAL A 47 -22.76 -5.21 -0.40
N LEU A 48 -22.93 -5.93 0.71
CA LEU A 48 -21.98 -5.87 1.83
C LEU A 48 -21.96 -7.21 2.59
N PRO A 49 -21.08 -8.15 2.21
CA PRO A 49 -20.93 -9.40 2.94
C PRO A 49 -20.40 -9.14 4.35
N GLY A 50 -20.90 -9.88 5.34
CA GLY A 50 -20.38 -9.80 6.70
C GLY A 50 -18.91 -10.22 6.77
N PRO A 51 -18.14 -9.74 7.76
CA PRO A 51 -16.69 -9.98 7.86
C PRO A 51 -16.31 -11.47 7.87
N LEU A 52 -17.13 -12.32 8.49
CA LEU A 52 -16.92 -13.78 8.47
C LEU A 52 -17.09 -14.37 7.06
N LEU A 53 -18.08 -13.87 6.30
CA LEU A 53 -18.36 -14.36 4.96
C LEU A 53 -17.23 -13.97 3.99
N VAL A 54 -16.72 -12.73 4.12
CA VAL A 54 -15.53 -12.26 3.41
C VAL A 54 -14.34 -13.17 3.69
N PHE A 55 -14.08 -13.51 4.95
CA PHE A 55 -12.97 -14.38 5.31
C PHE A 55 -13.15 -15.80 4.74
N SER A 56 -14.36 -16.36 4.82
CA SER A 56 -14.62 -17.70 4.30
C SER A 56 -14.49 -17.77 2.77
N THR A 57 -14.95 -16.75 2.04
CA THR A 57 -14.79 -16.71 0.58
C THR A 57 -13.33 -16.46 0.19
N LEU A 58 -12.58 -15.63 0.94
CA LEU A 58 -11.15 -15.44 0.70
C LEU A 58 -10.36 -16.75 0.76
N VAL A 59 -10.70 -17.63 1.70
CA VAL A 59 -10.05 -18.94 1.86
C VAL A 59 -10.57 -19.95 0.84
N ALA A 60 -11.89 -20.03 0.64
CA ALA A 60 -12.49 -20.97 -0.28
C ALA A 60 -12.09 -20.70 -1.73
N ASP A 61 -12.09 -19.43 -2.13
CA ASP A 61 -11.76 -19.00 -3.50
C ASP A 61 -10.27 -18.61 -3.64
N TRP A 62 -9.43 -18.87 -2.62
CA TRP A 62 -8.00 -18.55 -2.63
C TRP A 62 -7.27 -19.02 -3.91
N PRO A 63 -7.50 -20.24 -4.44
CA PRO A 63 -6.86 -20.67 -5.69
C PRO A 63 -7.20 -19.77 -6.88
N VAL A 64 -8.43 -19.28 -6.95
CA VAL A 64 -8.91 -18.40 -8.03
C VAL A 64 -8.43 -16.96 -7.82
N LEU A 65 -8.50 -16.46 -6.59
CA LEU A 65 -8.02 -15.12 -6.22
C LEU A 65 -6.51 -14.99 -6.45
N SER A 66 -5.73 -15.97 -6.01
CA SER A 66 -4.27 -15.98 -6.18
C SER A 66 -3.89 -16.05 -7.65
N ALA A 67 -4.57 -16.86 -8.47
CA ALA A 67 -4.35 -16.87 -9.92
C ALA A 67 -4.62 -15.49 -10.55
N SER A 68 -5.72 -14.84 -10.17
CA SER A 68 -6.08 -13.52 -10.68
C SER A 68 -5.10 -12.42 -10.24
N LEU A 69 -4.65 -12.48 -8.98
CA LEU A 69 -3.61 -11.62 -8.43
C LEU A 69 -2.29 -11.80 -9.19
N LEU A 70 -1.89 -13.05 -9.45
CA LEU A 70 -0.66 -13.36 -10.19
C LEU A 70 -0.73 -12.87 -11.63
N VAL A 71 -1.86 -13.05 -12.31
CA VAL A 71 -2.05 -12.52 -13.68
C VAL A 71 -1.92 -11.00 -13.70
N THR A 72 -2.57 -10.31 -12.76
CA THR A 72 -2.50 -8.84 -12.66
C THR A 72 -1.08 -8.37 -12.38
N LEU A 73 -0.41 -9.03 -11.43
CA LEU A 73 0.97 -8.72 -11.05
C LEU A 73 1.93 -8.97 -12.21
N ALA A 74 1.82 -10.12 -12.88
CA ALA A 74 2.63 -10.46 -14.06
C ALA A 74 2.43 -9.44 -15.18
N THR A 75 1.19 -9.13 -15.52
CA THR A 75 0.85 -8.15 -16.56
C THR A 75 1.41 -6.76 -16.22
N THR A 76 1.30 -6.34 -14.95
CA THR A 76 1.85 -5.06 -14.48
C THR A 76 3.37 -5.04 -14.57
N LEU A 77 4.04 -6.13 -14.19
CA LEU A 77 5.49 -6.25 -14.26
C LEU A 77 5.99 -6.26 -15.71
N GLU A 78 5.32 -6.97 -16.62
CA GLU A 78 5.63 -6.96 -18.04
C GLU A 78 5.51 -5.56 -18.64
N GLY A 79 4.39 -4.88 -18.37
CA GLY A 79 4.19 -3.50 -18.80
C GLY A 79 5.23 -2.54 -18.23
N PHE A 80 5.56 -2.68 -16.93
CA PHE A 80 6.61 -1.90 -16.27
C PHE A 80 7.99 -2.15 -16.90
N LEU A 81 8.35 -3.40 -17.18
CA LEU A 81 9.64 -3.74 -17.81
C LEU A 81 9.74 -3.17 -19.22
N LEU A 82 8.68 -3.28 -20.02
CA LEU A 82 8.63 -2.69 -21.36
C LEU A 82 8.75 -1.17 -21.31
N ALA A 83 8.03 -0.53 -20.38
CA ALA A 83 8.11 0.92 -20.17
C ALA A 83 9.50 1.35 -19.68
N ALA A 84 10.12 0.60 -18.77
CA ALA A 84 11.45 0.88 -18.26
C ALA A 84 12.51 0.75 -19.35
N ILE A 85 12.51 -0.35 -20.12
CA ILE A 85 13.44 -0.55 -21.23
C ILE A 85 13.25 0.53 -22.29
N GLY A 86 12.00 0.84 -22.66
CA GLY A 86 11.68 1.89 -23.62
C GLY A 86 12.12 3.28 -23.15
N GLY A 87 11.83 3.63 -21.89
CA GLY A 87 12.19 4.91 -21.30
C GLY A 87 13.70 5.09 -21.13
N ILE A 88 14.40 4.05 -20.66
CA ILE A 88 15.86 4.05 -20.55
C ILE A 88 16.49 4.14 -21.94
N GLY A 89 16.01 3.35 -22.91
CA GLY A 89 16.50 3.40 -24.29
C GLY A 89 16.34 4.79 -24.89
N LEU A 90 15.17 5.41 -24.71
CA LEU A 90 14.91 6.78 -25.16
C LEU A 90 15.83 7.79 -24.46
N ALA A 91 16.03 7.67 -23.15
CA ALA A 91 16.94 8.52 -22.39
C ALA A 91 18.40 8.39 -22.84
N ILE A 92 18.86 7.19 -23.18
CA ILE A 92 20.21 6.96 -23.71
C ILE A 92 20.37 7.63 -25.09
N VAL A 93 19.39 7.46 -25.99
CA VAL A 93 19.38 8.13 -27.30
C VAL A 93 19.41 9.64 -27.13
N PHE A 94 18.64 10.17 -26.19
CA PHE A 94 18.62 11.60 -25.87
C PHE A 94 19.96 12.09 -25.32
N ASN A 95 20.59 11.33 -24.43
CA ASN A 95 21.89 11.65 -23.83
C ASN A 95 23.03 11.63 -24.87
N GLN A 96 23.06 10.65 -25.77
CA GLN A 96 24.06 10.61 -26.84
C GLN A 96 23.82 11.69 -27.91
N SER A 97 22.62 12.24 -27.98
CA SER A 97 22.26 13.24 -28.98
C SER A 97 22.69 14.65 -28.55
N ARG A 98 23.83 15.10 -29.07
CA ARG A 98 24.25 16.52 -29.06
C ARG A 98 23.19 17.47 -29.66
N VAL A 99 22.20 16.93 -30.39
CA VAL A 99 21.08 17.68 -30.97
C VAL A 99 20.15 18.24 -29.89
N ILE A 100 19.97 17.54 -28.76
CA ILE A 100 19.11 18.02 -27.66
C ILE A 100 19.79 19.14 -26.88
N GLU A 101 21.09 19.03 -26.64
CA GLU A 101 21.89 20.08 -26.01
C GLU A 101 21.82 21.38 -26.83
N TYR A 102 21.99 21.30 -28.16
CA TYR A 102 21.86 22.45 -29.06
C TYR A 102 20.43 23.00 -29.18
N SER A 103 19.40 22.15 -29.07
CA SER A 103 18.01 22.57 -29.22
C SER A 103 17.41 23.15 -27.94
N LEU A 104 17.89 22.74 -26.76
CA LEU A 104 17.44 23.24 -25.45
C LEU A 104 18.24 24.44 -24.96
N TYR A 105 19.47 24.66 -25.46
CA TYR A 105 20.26 25.85 -25.17
C TYR A 105 19.51 27.17 -25.40
N PRO A 106 18.83 27.39 -26.54
CA PRO A 106 18.08 28.62 -26.80
C PRO A 106 16.94 28.83 -25.80
N TYR A 107 16.22 27.76 -25.44
CA TYR A 107 15.12 27.84 -24.48
C TYR A 107 15.60 28.11 -23.06
N ALA A 108 16.72 27.49 -22.64
CA ALA A 108 17.32 27.75 -21.34
C ALA A 108 17.78 29.21 -21.20
N VAL A 109 18.35 29.79 -22.26
CA VAL A 109 18.76 31.20 -22.30
C VAL A 109 17.54 32.14 -22.26
N ILE A 110 16.47 31.83 -22.99
CA ILE A 110 15.25 32.66 -23.00
C ILE A 110 14.52 32.61 -21.65
N LEU A 111 14.49 31.44 -21.00
CA LEU A 111 13.79 31.23 -19.73
C LEU A 111 14.59 31.68 -18.50
N GLN A 112 15.86 32.06 -18.68
CA GLN A 112 16.64 32.69 -17.62
C GLN A 112 16.16 34.13 -17.40
N VAL A 113 15.01 34.26 -16.73
CA VAL A 113 14.55 35.55 -16.20
C VAL A 113 15.30 35.76 -14.89
N THR A 114 16.24 36.71 -14.92
CA THR A 114 16.91 37.30 -13.76
C THR A 114 15.94 37.78 -12.70
#